data_AF-A0A7W8QND4-F1
#
_entry.id   AF-A0A7W8QND4-F1
#
_cell.length_a   1.000
_cell.length_b   1.000
_cell.length_c   1.000
_cell.angle_alpha   90.00
_cell.angle_beta   90.00
_cell.angle_gamma   90.00
#
_symmetry.space_group_name_H-M   'P 1'
#
loop_
_entity.id
_entity.type
_entity.pdbx_description
1 polymer ?
#
loop_
_entity_poly.entity_id
_entity_poly.type
_entity_poly.pdbx_seq_one_letter_code
_entity_poly.pdbx_strand_id
1 'polypeptide(L)'
;MTATASETVRTATRDPRSFLPADVWEREIALLTRDHPWDTVMADRCFDQAVAYLITAMEKHGQGLGLGCGPLIDIAVHGFILDTINYREFCARHFDGGFLEHTPEIGFEYDGSVMKTARVIENNGFAVDWPLWERDGAKCTPCYPGSDCH
;
A
#
# COMPACT_ATOMS: atom_id res chain seq x y z
N MET A 1 3.39 30.87 -36.38
CA MET A 1 4.19 30.05 -35.45
C MET A 1 3.23 29.21 -34.65
N THR A 2 3.06 27.94 -35.03
CA THR A 2 2.17 27.00 -34.35
C THR A 2 2.95 26.34 -33.23
N ALA A 3 2.53 26.55 -31.99
CA ALA A 3 3.09 25.89 -30.83
C ALA A 3 2.67 24.41 -30.85
N THR A 4 3.64 23.51 -30.97
CA THR A 4 3.43 22.08 -30.73
C THR A 4 3.28 21.86 -29.23
N ALA A 5 2.10 21.39 -28.82
CA ALA A 5 1.87 20.92 -27.47
C ALA A 5 2.80 19.73 -27.20
N SER A 6 3.56 19.81 -26.10
CA SER A 6 4.39 18.70 -25.63
C SER A 6 3.46 17.58 -25.18
N GLU A 7 3.49 16.47 -25.89
CA GLU A 7 2.79 15.24 -25.54
C GLU A 7 3.42 14.68 -24.26
N THR A 8 2.69 14.72 -23.16
CA THR A 8 3.10 14.15 -21.88
C THR A 8 3.25 12.64 -22.06
N VAL A 9 4.49 12.16 -22.09
CA VAL A 9 4.77 10.72 -22.10
C VAL A 9 4.11 10.11 -20.87
N ARG A 10 3.09 9.27 -21.07
CA ARG A 10 2.53 8.44 -20.00
C ARG A 10 3.59 7.45 -19.59
N THR A 11 4.31 7.76 -18.52
CA THR A 11 5.22 6.80 -17.87
C THR A 11 4.43 5.54 -17.54
N ALA A 12 4.96 4.37 -17.88
CA ALA A 12 4.33 3.11 -17.52
C ALA A 12 4.12 3.07 -16.00
N THR A 13 2.93 2.67 -15.55
CA THR A 13 2.63 2.50 -14.13
C THR A 13 3.57 1.45 -13.54
N ARG A 14 4.12 1.74 -12.35
CA ARG A 14 4.96 0.82 -11.58
C ARG A 14 4.12 -0.41 -11.20
N ASP A 15 4.71 -1.59 -11.39
CA ASP A 15 4.08 -2.87 -11.01
C ASP A 15 4.49 -3.23 -9.57
N PRO A 16 3.55 -3.35 -8.62
CA PRO A 16 3.84 -3.79 -7.25
C PRO A 16 4.58 -5.13 -7.18
N ARG A 17 4.32 -6.06 -8.10
CA ARG A 17 5.01 -7.36 -8.14
C ARG A 17 6.51 -7.24 -8.36
N SER A 18 6.96 -6.17 -9.00
CA SER A 18 8.39 -5.95 -9.23
C SER A 18 9.18 -5.66 -7.94
N PHE A 19 8.51 -5.39 -6.82
CA PHE A 19 9.15 -5.09 -5.53
C PHE A 19 9.37 -6.34 -4.67
N LEU A 20 8.87 -7.51 -5.09
CA LEU A 20 8.98 -8.77 -4.35
C LEU A 20 9.44 -9.92 -5.24
N PRO A 21 10.17 -10.91 -4.69
CA PRO A 21 10.34 -12.20 -5.34
C PRO A 21 8.99 -12.88 -5.59
N ALA A 22 8.87 -13.63 -6.70
CA ALA A 22 7.62 -14.28 -7.08
C ALA A 22 7.15 -15.32 -6.05
N ASP A 23 8.08 -16.04 -5.42
CA ASP A 23 7.79 -17.02 -4.38
C ASP A 23 7.28 -16.37 -3.09
N VAL A 24 7.77 -15.17 -2.75
CA VAL A 24 7.21 -14.38 -1.64
C VAL A 24 5.79 -13.94 -1.97
N TRP A 25 5.53 -13.48 -3.20
CA TRP A 25 4.17 -13.12 -3.61
C TRP A 25 3.19 -14.29 -3.49
N GLU A 26 3.53 -15.43 -4.09
CA GLU A 26 2.70 -16.65 -4.03
C GLU A 26 2.45 -17.10 -2.59
N ARG A 27 3.47 -16.99 -1.74
CA ARG A 27 3.37 -17.30 -0.32
C ARG A 27 2.40 -16.37 0.41
N GLU A 28 2.47 -15.06 0.20
CA GLU A 28 1.53 -14.12 0.84
C GLU A 28 0.08 -14.34 0.38
N ILE A 29 -0.14 -14.67 -0.90
CA ILE A 29 -1.48 -15.06 -1.38
C ILE A 29 -1.98 -16.31 -0.65
N ALA A 30 -1.12 -17.32 -0.45
CA ALA A 30 -1.48 -18.53 0.28
C ALA A 30 -1.78 -18.27 1.76
N LEU A 31 -1.05 -17.36 2.41
CA LEU A 31 -1.29 -16.98 3.81
C LEU A 31 -2.62 -16.21 3.94
N LEU A 32 -2.87 -15.23 3.07
CA LEU A 32 -4.10 -14.44 3.09
C LEU A 32 -5.34 -15.29 2.85
N THR A 33 -5.29 -16.21 1.88
CA THR A 33 -6.40 -17.13 1.60
C THR A 33 -6.61 -18.19 2.69
N ARG A 34 -5.57 -18.52 3.47
CA ARG A 34 -5.69 -19.40 4.65
C ARG A 34 -6.42 -18.71 5.81
N ASP A 35 -6.07 -17.45 6.07
CA ASP A 35 -6.51 -16.74 7.29
C ASP A 35 -7.79 -15.93 7.10
N HIS A 36 -8.15 -15.62 5.85
CA HIS A 36 -9.31 -14.81 5.51
C HIS A 36 -10.22 -15.52 4.51
N PRO A 37 -11.55 -15.23 4.51
CA PRO A 37 -12.50 -15.83 3.58
C PRO A 37 -12.40 -15.21 2.19
N TRP A 38 -11.21 -15.29 1.59
CA TRP A 38 -10.85 -14.74 0.28
C TRP A 38 -10.47 -15.87 -0.67
N ASP A 39 -10.82 -15.69 -1.94
CA ASP A 39 -10.18 -16.44 -3.02
C ASP A 39 -8.84 -15.80 -3.40
N THR A 40 -8.09 -16.46 -4.27
CA THR A 40 -6.79 -15.96 -4.73
C THR A 40 -6.91 -14.66 -5.50
N VAL A 41 -8.04 -14.37 -6.15
CA VAL A 41 -8.25 -13.12 -6.90
C VAL A 41 -8.37 -11.94 -5.94
N MET A 42 -9.15 -12.08 -4.88
CA MET A 42 -9.31 -11.06 -3.86
C MET A 42 -8.01 -10.83 -3.09
N ALA A 43 -7.35 -11.92 -2.67
CA ALA A 43 -6.05 -11.83 -1.99
C ALA A 43 -4.99 -11.14 -2.85
N ASP A 44 -4.93 -11.49 -4.14
CA ASP A 44 -3.97 -10.89 -5.08
C ASP A 44 -4.23 -9.39 -5.31
N ARG A 45 -5.50 -8.97 -5.46
CA ARG A 45 -5.85 -7.55 -5.57
C ARG A 45 -5.53 -6.76 -4.30
N CYS A 46 -5.84 -7.31 -3.12
CA CYS A 46 -5.55 -6.65 -1.85
C CYS A 46 -4.05 -6.55 -1.59
N PHE A 47 -3.30 -7.62 -1.87
CA PHE A 47 -1.85 -7.65 -1.67
C PHE A 47 -1.12 -6.72 -2.64
N ASP A 48 -1.58 -6.62 -3.89
CA ASP A 48 -1.08 -5.65 -4.88
C ASP A 48 -1.17 -4.21 -4.37
N GLN A 49 -2.34 -3.83 -3.83
CA GLN A 49 -2.55 -2.51 -3.26
C GLN A 49 -1.77 -2.30 -1.95
N ALA A 50 -1.59 -3.34 -1.13
CA ALA A 50 -0.77 -3.28 0.08
C ALA A 50 0.71 -3.02 -0.24
N VAL A 51 1.28 -3.67 -1.26
CA VAL A 51 2.67 -3.42 -1.68
C VAL A 51 2.83 -2.01 -2.24
N ALA A 52 1.91 -1.54 -3.10
CA ALA A 52 1.92 -0.18 -3.61
C ALA A 52 1.86 0.87 -2.48
N TYR A 53 1.02 0.62 -1.48
CA TYR A 53 0.90 1.43 -0.28
C TYR A 53 2.20 1.46 0.53
N LEU A 54 2.77 0.31 0.87
CA LEU A 54 3.99 0.22 1.68
C LEU A 54 5.19 0.88 0.98
N ILE A 55 5.38 0.65 -0.32
CA ILE A 55 6.43 1.35 -1.08
C ILE A 55 6.22 2.86 -1.03
N THR A 56 4.98 3.32 -1.21
CA THR A 56 4.65 4.74 -1.13
C THR A 56 4.88 5.31 0.26
N ALA A 57 4.56 4.57 1.32
CA ALA A 57 4.83 4.97 2.70
C ALA A 57 6.33 5.13 2.96
N MET A 58 7.17 4.19 2.51
CA MET A 58 8.62 4.29 2.65
C MET A 58 9.19 5.47 1.84
N GLU A 59 8.76 5.66 0.60
CA GLU A 59 9.27 6.74 -0.28
C GLU A 59 8.79 8.14 0.12
N LYS A 60 7.67 8.25 0.84
CA LYS A 60 7.13 9.51 1.35
C LYS A 60 7.35 9.69 2.86
N HIS A 61 8.11 8.79 3.47
CA HIS A 61 8.40 8.82 4.90
C HIS A 61 9.05 10.15 5.31
N GLY A 62 8.62 10.72 6.44
CA GLY A 62 9.12 11.98 6.99
C GLY A 62 8.44 13.23 6.43
N GLN A 63 7.45 13.08 5.53
CA GLN A 63 6.70 14.19 4.95
C GLN A 63 5.40 14.52 5.72
N GLY A 64 5.04 13.74 6.76
CA GLY A 64 3.87 14.00 7.58
C GLY A 64 2.55 13.94 6.80
N LEU A 65 2.47 13.07 5.78
CA LEU A 65 1.30 12.98 4.91
C LEU A 65 0.09 12.31 5.58
N GLY A 66 0.31 11.59 6.68
CA GLY A 66 -0.73 10.81 7.37
C GLY A 66 -1.35 9.80 6.42
N LEU A 67 -0.51 8.90 5.89
CA LEU A 67 -0.97 7.85 5.00
C LEU A 67 -1.72 6.79 5.83
N GLY A 68 -2.76 6.24 5.24
CA GLY A 68 -3.66 5.29 5.87
C GLY A 68 -4.44 4.55 4.81
N CYS A 69 -4.58 3.23 4.96
CA CYS A 69 -5.37 2.40 4.08
C CYS A 69 -6.73 2.02 4.69
N GLY A 70 -7.65 1.52 3.86
CA GLY A 70 -8.94 1.01 4.34
C GLY A 70 -8.80 -0.39 4.94
N PRO A 71 -9.69 -0.81 5.87
CA PRO A 71 -9.60 -2.11 6.56
C PRO A 71 -9.35 -3.31 5.66
N LEU A 72 -9.88 -3.32 4.45
CA LEU A 72 -9.70 -4.43 3.54
C LEU A 72 -8.27 -4.56 3.01
N ILE A 73 -7.61 -3.45 2.71
CA ILE A 73 -6.20 -3.42 2.27
C ILE A 73 -5.29 -3.65 3.48
N ASP A 74 -5.68 -3.10 4.62
CA ASP A 74 -4.98 -3.26 5.90
C ASP A 74 -4.82 -4.70 6.34
N ILE A 75 -5.83 -5.54 6.08
CA ILE A 75 -5.72 -7.00 6.29
C ILE A 75 -4.51 -7.58 5.53
N ALA A 76 -4.29 -7.16 4.28
CA ALA A 76 -3.15 -7.62 3.50
C ALA A 76 -1.82 -7.02 3.99
N VAL A 77 -1.83 -5.75 4.42
CA VAL A 77 -0.66 -5.11 5.06
C VAL A 77 -0.26 -5.85 6.33
N HIS A 78 -1.21 -6.12 7.22
CA HIS A 78 -0.98 -6.90 8.45
C HIS A 78 -0.52 -8.32 8.15
N GLY A 79 -1.13 -8.98 7.15
CA GLY A 79 -0.70 -10.31 6.71
C GLY A 79 0.78 -10.34 6.36
N PHE A 80 1.25 -9.35 5.59
CA PHE A 80 2.64 -9.26 5.21
C PHE A 80 3.57 -8.94 6.39
N ILE A 81 3.18 -8.01 7.27
CA ILE A 81 3.93 -7.68 8.49
C ILE A 81 4.15 -8.93 9.37
N LEU A 82 3.15 -9.81 9.46
CA LEU A 82 3.25 -11.05 10.23
C LEU A 82 4.25 -12.05 9.63
N ASP A 83 4.51 -12.02 8.34
CA ASP A 83 5.69 -12.68 7.74
C ASP A 83 6.95 -11.84 7.96
N THR A 84 7.35 -11.75 9.23
CA THR A 84 8.42 -10.86 9.69
C THR A 84 9.77 -11.06 9.00
N ILE A 85 10.05 -12.24 8.41
CA ILE A 85 11.27 -12.46 7.64
C ILE A 85 11.18 -11.68 6.33
N ASN A 86 10.14 -11.95 5.54
CA ASN A 86 9.94 -11.32 4.24
C ASN A 86 9.68 -9.81 4.37
N TYR A 87 8.90 -9.39 5.38
CA TYR A 87 8.63 -7.97 5.62
C TYR A 87 9.90 -7.19 5.97
N ARG A 88 10.76 -7.74 6.86
CA ARG A 88 12.02 -7.08 7.22
C ARG A 88 12.96 -6.96 6.03
N GLU A 89 13.06 -8.00 5.21
CA GLU A 89 13.87 -7.97 3.99
C GLU A 89 13.34 -6.97 2.96
N PHE A 90 12.01 -6.88 2.82
CA PHE A 90 11.34 -5.91 1.97
C PHE A 90 11.63 -4.47 2.43
N CYS A 91 11.46 -4.16 3.71
CA CYS A 91 11.80 -2.83 4.25
C CYS A 91 13.29 -2.51 4.05
N ALA A 92 14.19 -3.42 4.42
CA ALA A 92 15.62 -3.19 4.27
C ALA A 92 16.02 -2.89 2.82
N ARG A 93 15.35 -3.52 1.84
CA ARG A 93 15.59 -3.31 0.42
C ARG A 93 15.07 -1.96 -0.09
N HIS A 94 13.88 -1.54 0.37
CA HIS A 94 13.16 -0.41 -0.21
C HIS A 94 13.11 0.84 0.67
N PHE A 95 13.75 0.80 1.85
CA PHE A 95 13.78 1.89 2.82
C PHE A 95 15.18 2.16 3.35
N ASP A 96 16.18 2.13 2.47
CA ASP A 96 17.58 2.45 2.80
C ASP A 96 18.15 1.67 4.00
N GLY A 97 17.79 0.38 4.11
CA GLY A 97 18.17 -0.47 5.24
C GLY A 97 17.36 -0.26 6.52
N GLY A 98 16.38 0.64 6.50
CA GLY A 98 15.44 0.90 7.59
C GLY A 98 14.35 -0.16 7.72
N PHE A 99 13.53 0.01 8.76
CA PHE A 99 12.35 -0.79 9.02
C PHE A 99 11.16 0.14 9.16
N LEU A 100 10.11 -0.09 8.38
CA LEU A 100 8.89 0.72 8.44
C LEU A 100 8.06 0.22 9.62
N GLU A 101 8.03 0.99 10.70
CA GLU A 101 7.35 0.58 11.93
C GLU A 101 5.82 0.60 11.78
N HIS A 102 5.17 -0.38 12.41
CA HIS A 102 3.72 -0.37 12.62
C HIS A 102 3.36 -0.05 14.06
N THR A 103 2.62 1.03 14.24
CA THR A 103 2.04 1.41 15.53
C THR A 103 0.54 1.56 15.36
N PRO A 104 -0.25 0.51 15.64
CA PRO A 104 -1.69 0.59 15.56
C PRO A 104 -2.24 1.46 16.69
N GLU A 105 -3.23 2.28 16.38
CA GLU A 105 -4.07 2.95 17.35
C GLU A 105 -5.24 2.05 17.79
N ILE A 106 -5.97 2.51 18.80
CA ILE A 106 -7.14 1.79 19.33
C ILE A 106 -8.43 2.19 18.59
N GLY A 107 -8.53 3.44 18.13
CA GLY A 107 -9.73 4.01 17.51
C GLY A 107 -9.60 4.09 16.00
N PHE A 108 -10.68 3.76 15.28
CA PHE A 108 -10.77 4.02 13.84
C PHE A 108 -11.03 5.52 13.61
N GLU A 109 -10.33 6.08 12.64
CA GLU A 109 -10.53 7.46 12.20
C GLU A 109 -11.41 7.51 10.93
N TYR A 110 -12.17 8.59 10.79
CA TYR A 110 -13.12 8.81 9.69
C TYR A 110 -12.86 10.15 9.01
N ASP A 111 -11.59 10.46 8.76
CA ASP A 111 -11.12 11.77 8.30
C ASP A 111 -10.94 11.86 6.77
N GLY A 112 -11.19 10.76 6.05
CA GLY A 112 -11.03 10.67 4.60
C GLY A 112 -9.58 10.45 4.14
N SER A 113 -8.66 10.13 5.06
CA SER A 113 -7.26 9.84 4.74
C SER A 113 -7.11 8.68 3.75
N VAL A 114 -7.96 7.66 3.79
CA VAL A 114 -7.94 6.53 2.82
C VAL A 114 -7.96 7.01 1.37
N MET A 115 -8.90 7.90 1.03
CA MET A 115 -9.00 8.42 -0.34
C MET A 115 -7.86 9.38 -0.69
N LYS A 116 -7.29 10.08 0.30
CA LYS A 116 -6.07 10.88 0.12
C LYS A 116 -4.89 9.96 -0.20
N THR A 117 -4.71 8.88 0.54
CA THR A 117 -3.66 7.86 0.34
C THR A 117 -3.74 7.24 -1.05
N ALA A 118 -4.92 6.83 -1.51
CA ALA A 118 -5.13 6.30 -2.87
C ALA A 118 -4.55 7.25 -3.94
N ARG A 119 -4.80 8.55 -3.79
CA ARG A 119 -4.28 9.59 -4.71
C ARG A 119 -2.79 9.80 -4.57
N VAL A 120 -2.22 9.67 -3.36
CA VAL A 120 -0.77 9.70 -3.17
C VAL A 120 -0.12 8.51 -3.87
N ILE A 121 -0.71 7.31 -3.79
CA ILE A 121 -0.25 6.10 -4.49
C ILE A 121 -0.30 6.29 -6.01
N GLU A 122 -1.41 6.82 -6.54
CA GLU A 122 -1.54 7.14 -7.97
C GLU A 122 -0.45 8.12 -8.43
N ASN A 123 -0.25 9.20 -7.67
CA ASN A 123 0.80 10.19 -7.93
C ASN A 123 2.21 9.63 -7.76
N ASN A 124 2.37 8.55 -7.00
CA ASN A 124 3.62 7.83 -6.83
C ASN A 124 3.89 6.81 -7.96
N GLY A 125 2.99 6.76 -8.96
CA GLY A 125 3.15 6.04 -10.21
C GLY A 125 2.56 4.64 -10.22
N PHE A 126 1.78 4.25 -9.21
CA PHE A 126 1.10 2.95 -9.15
C PHE A 126 -0.32 3.00 -9.69
N ALA A 127 -0.82 1.87 -10.18
CA ALA A 127 -2.23 1.72 -10.49
C ALA A 127 -3.06 1.54 -9.20
N VAL A 128 -4.17 2.25 -9.12
CA VAL A 128 -5.10 2.19 -7.97
C VAL A 128 -6.32 1.35 -8.34
N ASP A 129 -6.63 0.36 -7.52
CA ASP A 129 -7.89 -0.38 -7.59
C ASP A 129 -8.99 0.43 -6.88
N TRP A 130 -9.54 1.43 -7.59
CA TRP A 130 -10.52 2.37 -7.03
C TRP A 130 -11.69 1.69 -6.31
N PRO A 131 -12.32 0.60 -6.84
CA PRO A 131 -13.34 -0.13 -6.11
C PRO A 131 -12.93 -0.62 -4.71
N LEU A 132 -11.67 -1.03 -4.52
CA LEU A 132 -11.18 -1.45 -3.20
C LEU A 132 -11.01 -0.25 -2.25
N TRP A 133 -10.43 0.85 -2.74
CA TRP A 133 -10.19 2.05 -1.94
C TRP A 133 -11.49 2.80 -1.61
N GLU A 134 -12.45 2.85 -2.52
CA GLU A 134 -13.74 3.52 -2.31
C GLU A 134 -14.65 2.77 -1.35
N ARG A 135 -14.61 1.42 -1.34
CA ARG A 135 -15.42 0.58 -0.45
C ARG A 135 -15.24 0.97 1.03
N ASP A 136 -14.00 1.24 1.40
CA ASP A 136 -13.59 1.58 2.76
C ASP A 136 -13.17 3.06 2.89
N GLY A 137 -13.46 3.89 1.88
CA GLY A 137 -12.90 5.24 1.75
C GLY A 137 -13.25 6.21 2.89
N ALA A 138 -14.30 5.91 3.66
CA ALA A 138 -14.69 6.68 4.84
C ALA A 138 -14.13 6.13 6.16
N LYS A 139 -13.62 4.89 6.18
CA LYS A 139 -13.16 4.20 7.39
C LYS A 139 -11.67 3.97 7.29
N CYS A 140 -10.90 4.77 7.99
CA CYS A 140 -9.45 4.71 8.00
C CYS A 140 -9.01 3.77 9.12
N THR A 141 -7.96 3.00 8.88
CA THR A 141 -7.40 2.11 9.90
C THR A 141 -6.85 2.94 11.06
N PRO A 142 -6.77 2.34 12.26
CA PRO A 142 -6.31 3.05 13.43
C PRO A 142 -4.80 3.27 13.31
N CYS A 143 -4.37 4.34 12.64
CA CYS A 143 -2.98 4.76 12.48
C CYS A 143 -2.85 6.21 12.92
N TYR A 144 -1.75 6.57 13.61
CA TYR A 144 -1.64 7.86 14.30
C TYR A 144 -1.65 9.05 13.32
N PRO A 145 -2.57 10.02 13.45
CA PRO A 145 -2.68 11.16 12.53
C PRO A 145 -1.37 11.94 12.40
N GLY A 146 -0.91 12.09 11.15
CA GLY A 146 0.31 12.84 10.83
C GLY A 146 1.62 12.15 11.22
N SER A 147 1.57 10.89 11.67
CA SER A 147 2.77 10.07 11.81
C SER A 147 3.12 9.35 10.51
N ASP A 148 4.36 8.89 10.44
CA ASP A 148 4.90 8.11 9.32
C ASP A 148 4.71 6.58 9.53
N CYS A 149 3.73 6.17 10.34
CA CYS A 149 3.37 4.75 10.43
C CYS A 149 2.70 4.30 9.13
N HIS A 150 2.99 3.06 8.72
CA HIS A 150 2.68 2.54 7.39
C HIS A 150 1.25 2.76 6.96
#